data_AF-A0A3R0YK48-F1
#
_entry.id   AF-A0A3R0YK48-F1
#
_cell.length_a   1.000
_cell.length_b   1.000
_cell.length_c   1.000
_cell.angle_alpha   90.00
_cell.angle_beta   90.00
_cell.angle_gamma   90.00
#
_symmetry.space_group_name_H-M   'P 1'
#
loop_
_entity.id
_entity.type
_entity.pdbx_description
1 polymer ?
#
loop_
_entity_poly.entity_id
_entity_poly.type
_entity_poly.pdbx_seq_one_letter_code
_entity_poly.pdbx_strand_id
1 'polypeptide(L)' 'YLTGMPDKGKVTVLWGHGQSQNCAAEIQISDEAGPAGLYMSQALCR' A
#
# COMPACT_ATOMS: atom_id res chain seq x y z
N TYR A 1 -4.31 5.00 5.13
CA TYR A 1 -5.26 5.49 4.12
C TYR A 1 -4.47 6.31 3.12
N LEU A 2 -4.62 6.04 1.82
CA LEU A 2 -3.89 6.70 0.74
C LEU A 2 -4.92 7.12 -0.33
N THR A 3 -4.69 8.26 -0.98
CA THR A 3 -5.53 8.79 -2.07
C THR A 3 -4.66 9.16 -3.26
N GLY A 4 -5.25 9.18 -4.47
CA GLY A 4 -4.51 9.48 -5.70
C GLY A 4 -3.43 8.44 -6.05
N MET A 5 -3.52 7.24 -5.48
CA MET A 5 -2.62 6.14 -5.79
C MET A 5 -2.94 5.58 -7.18
N PRO A 6 -1.91 5.23 -7.98
CA PRO A 6 -2.12 4.48 -9.21
C PRO A 6 -2.60 3.05 -8.92
N ASP A 7 -3.25 2.41 -9.90
CA ASP A 7 -3.78 1.05 -9.78
C ASP A 7 -2.72 0.02 -9.37
N LYS A 8 -1.47 0.25 -9.81
CA LYS A 8 -0.28 -0.50 -9.40
C LYS A 8 0.78 0.47 -8.89
N GLY A 9 1.29 0.20 -7.69
CA GLY A 9 2.30 1.05 -7.08
C GLY A 9 3.14 0.32 -6.04
N LYS A 10 4.23 0.96 -5.62
CA LYS A 10 5.09 0.48 -4.54
C LYS A 10 5.05 1.50 -3.41
N VAL A 11 4.83 1.02 -2.20
CA VAL A 11 4.86 1.84 -0.99
C VAL A 11 6.04 1.38 -0.13
N THR A 12 6.79 2.35 0.40
CA THR A 12 7.82 2.11 1.41
C THR A 12 7.28 2.56 2.76
N VAL A 13 7.31 1.66 3.74
CA VAL A 13 6.92 1.94 5.13
C VAL A 13 8.19 2.04 5.95
N LEU A 14 8.36 3.15 6.67
CA LEU A 14 9.49 3.45 7.53
C LEU A 14 8.96 3.63 8.96
N TRP A 15 9.50 2.89 9.92
CA TRP A 15 9.16 3.06 11.35
C TRP A 15 10.39 3.24 12.24
N GLY A 16 11.58 3.31 11.64
CA GLY A 16 12.84 3.60 12.33
C GLY A 16 13.99 3.80 11.35
N HIS A 17 15.22 3.89 11.88
CA HIS A 17 16.43 4.19 11.11
C HIS A 17 17.36 2.98 10.94
N GLY A 18 17.05 1.84 11.56
CA GLY A 18 17.78 0.59 11.40
C GLY A 18 17.48 -0.11 10.07
N GLN A 19 18.41 -0.94 9.60
CA GLN A 19 18.27 -1.66 8.31
C GLN A 19 17.03 -2.56 8.24
N SER A 20 16.54 -3.07 9.37
CA SER A 20 15.32 -3.88 9.47
C SER A 20 14.07 -3.10 9.91
N GLN A 21 14.15 -1.76 10.01
CA GLN A 21 13.04 -0.89 10.46
C GLN A 21 12.32 -0.19 9.30
N ASN A 22 12.31 -0.86 8.17
CA ASN A 22 11.61 -0.45 6.97
C ASN A 22 11.13 -1.68 6.21
N CYS A 23 10.13 -1.51 5.36
CA CYS A 23 9.77 -2.51 4.37
C CYS A 23 9.20 -1.87 3.12
N ALA A 24 9.18 -2.65 2.05
CA ALA A 24 8.47 -2.29 0.85
C ALA A 24 7.29 -3.25 0.61
N ALA A 25 6.18 -2.69 0.15
CA ALA A 25 5.01 -3.44 -0.25
C ALA A 25 4.59 -3.02 -1.67
N GLU A 26 4.32 -4.01 -2.50
CA GLU A 26 3.69 -3.81 -3.81
C GLU A 26 2.18 -3.83 -3.62
N ILE A 27 1.53 -2.74 -4.03
CA ILE A 27 0.08 -2.56 -3.90
C ILE A 27 -0.53 -2.72 -5.28
N GLN A 28 -1.57 -3.55 -5.36
CA GLN A 28 -2.48 -3.61 -6.50
C GLN A 28 -3.89 -3.29 -6.01
N ILE A 29 -4.49 -2.25 -6.57
CA ILE A 29 -5.86 -1.83 -6.28
C ILE A 29 -6.78 -2.73 -7.11
N SER A 30 -7.77 -3.34 -6.47
CA SER A 30 -8.80 -4.13 -7.16
C SER A 30 -9.72 -3.20 -7.95
N ASP A 31 -10.23 -3.65 -9.10
CA ASP A 31 -11.13 -2.85 -9.93
C ASP A 31 -12.49 -2.58 -9.23
N GLU A 32 -12.84 -3.40 -8.24
CA GLU A 32 -14.05 -3.26 -7.45
C GLU A 32 -13.86 -2.26 -6.29
N ALA A 33 -14.55 -1.12 -6.40
CA ALA A 33 -14.66 -0.16 -5.31
C ALA A 33 -15.60 -0.70 -4.22
N GLY A 34 -15.16 -0.61 -2.97
CA GLY A 34 -16.03 -0.78 -1.81
C GLY A 34 -16.95 0.43 -1.60
N PRO A 35 -17.70 0.43 -0.48
CA PRO A 35 -18.61 1.52 -0.14
C PRO A 35 -17.93 2.89 -0.20
N ALA A 36 -18.64 3.89 -0.73
CA ALA A 36 -18.16 5.27 -0.88
C ALA A 36 -16.90 5.44 -1.75
N GLY A 37 -16.63 4.52 -2.69
CA GLY A 37 -15.47 4.60 -3.59
C GLY A 37 -14.14 4.26 -2.91
N LEU A 38 -14.20 3.58 -1.76
CA LEU A 38 -13.02 3.13 -1.02
C LEU A 38 -12.54 1.79 -1.52
N TYR A 39 -11.27 1.70 -1.88
CA TYR A 39 -10.65 0.45 -2.29
C TYR A 39 -9.86 -0.17 -1.15
N MET A 40 -10.03 -1.48 -0.96
CA MET A 40 -9.25 -2.25 0.00
C MET A 40 -8.20 -3.08 -0.75
N SER A 41 -6.95 -2.98 -0.31
CA SER A 41 -5.85 -3.79 -0.83
C SER A 41 -5.05 -4.37 0.32
N GLN A 42 -4.57 -5.60 0.16
CA GLN A 42 -3.69 -6.29 1.11
C GLN A 42 -2.38 -6.62 0.40
N ALA A 43 -1.27 -6.32 1.06
CA ALA A 43 0.06 -6.58 0.53
C ALA A 43 1.00 -7.06 1.63
N LEU A 44 1.94 -7.93 1.23
CA LEU A 44 2.98 -8.40 2.13
C LEU A 44 4.13 -7.38 2.18
N CYS A 45 4.47 -6.98 3.40
CA CYS A 45 5.60 -6.15 3.73
C CYS A 45 6.87 -7.02 3.71
N ARG A 46 7.83 -6.67 2.84
CA ARG A 46 9.12 -7.36 2.67
C ARG A 46 10.30 -6.49 3.08
#